data_AF-A0A7W7RY60-F1
#
_entry.id   AF-A0A7W7RY60-F1
#
_cell.length_a   1.000
_cell.length_b   1.000
_cell.length_c   1.000
_cell.angle_alpha   90.00
_cell.angle_beta   90.00
_cell.angle_gamma   90.00
#
_symmetry.space_group_name_H-M   'P 1'
#
loop_
_entity.id
_entity.type
_entity.pdbx_description
1 polymer ?
#
loop_
_entity_poly.entity_id
_entity_poly.type
_entity_poly.pdbx_seq_one_letter_code
_entity_poly.pdbx_strand_id
1 'polypeptide(L)'
;MPSKRQFARTAVTCALATATVLSLGASSYAQASTPATSPAPQSRAADPLEPKGRALTAAEIRRKGLSQYVDMSNLRETPPSIVDASRNRSAANVLAPVKRPSRNSSRNYVSGCWYLQTGYGAPNFGGTADHTWCGDGNRVTYTSASCTGGSNGPTTRYEGCQTVESYGVNWNVWDVTDRWHFCTQYDPQTGTCASRIHPWQKNRYGANGQVWLLAWGNS
;
A
#
# COMPACT_ATOMS: atom_id res chain seq x y z
N MET A 1 45.92 9.86 22.31
CA MET A 1 46.19 11.12 21.59
C MET A 1 45.17 11.28 20.47
N PRO A 2 44.22 12.23 20.55
CA PRO A 2 43.25 12.46 19.50
C PRO A 2 43.74 13.57 18.54
N SER A 3 43.89 13.23 17.25
CA SER A 3 44.24 14.20 16.21
C SER A 3 42.99 14.96 15.76
N LYS A 4 42.87 16.21 16.21
CA LYS A 4 41.93 17.22 15.69
C LYS A 4 42.22 17.45 14.20
N ARG A 5 41.23 17.24 13.32
CA ARG A 5 41.26 17.76 11.94
C ARG A 5 40.41 19.02 11.88
N GLN A 6 41.07 20.12 11.51
CA GLN A 6 40.48 21.45 11.37
C GLN A 6 39.74 21.60 10.05
N PHE A 7 38.71 22.46 10.10
CA PHE A 7 37.88 22.89 8.99
C PHE A 7 38.64 23.82 8.04
N ALA A 8 38.41 23.68 6.73
CA ALA A 8 38.60 24.75 5.76
C ALA A 8 37.25 25.04 5.09
N ARG A 9 36.68 26.20 5.40
CA ARG A 9 35.52 26.78 4.70
C ARG A 9 36.04 27.62 3.55
N THR A 10 35.71 27.26 2.32
CA THR A 10 35.98 28.11 1.16
C THR A 10 34.69 28.84 0.81
N ALA A 11 34.64 30.12 1.14
CA ALA A 11 33.60 31.04 0.68
C ALA A 11 33.99 31.53 -0.73
N VAL A 12 33.11 31.34 -1.71
CA VAL A 12 33.21 31.99 -3.01
C VAL A 12 32.02 32.93 -3.15
N THR A 13 32.30 34.21 -2.92
CA THR A 13 31.46 35.36 -3.21
C THR A 13 31.63 35.70 -4.70
N CYS A 14 30.54 35.70 -5.46
CA CYS A 14 30.49 36.37 -6.77
C CYS A 14 29.37 37.41 -6.75
N ALA A 15 29.75 38.63 -7.13
CA ALA A 15 29.00 39.86 -7.01
C ALA A 15 27.95 40.04 -8.12
N LEU A 16 27.01 40.94 -7.81
CA LEU A 16 25.93 41.45 -8.64
C LEU A 16 26.40 42.12 -9.93
N ALA A 17 25.62 41.94 -11.00
CA ALA A 17 25.54 42.89 -12.11
C ALA A 17 24.07 43.25 -12.33
N THR A 18 23.70 44.45 -11.89
CA THR A 18 22.42 45.11 -12.17
C THR A 18 22.49 45.78 -13.54
N ALA A 19 21.66 45.33 -14.48
CA ALA A 19 21.42 46.03 -15.74
C ALA A 19 20.05 46.71 -15.67
N THR A 20 20.04 48.03 -15.56
CA THR A 20 18.87 48.89 -15.75
C THR A 20 18.65 49.12 -17.24
N VAL A 21 17.48 48.76 -17.76
CA VAL A 21 16.99 49.23 -19.06
C VAL A 21 15.68 49.97 -18.82
N LEU A 22 15.72 51.30 -19.00
CA LEU A 22 14.57 52.17 -19.18
C LEU A 22 14.33 52.30 -20.68
N SER A 23 13.13 51.98 -21.17
CA SER A 23 12.55 52.67 -22.32
C SER A 23 11.04 52.48 -22.37
N LEU A 24 10.35 53.60 -22.58
CA LEU A 24 8.93 53.81 -22.73
C LEU A 24 8.38 53.19 -24.02
N GLY A 25 7.05 53.01 -24.09
CA GLY A 25 6.31 53.08 -25.36
C GLY A 25 5.24 52.01 -25.54
N ALA A 26 4.00 52.46 -25.61
CA ALA A 26 2.77 51.69 -25.74
C ALA A 26 2.68 50.77 -26.97
N SER A 27 1.97 49.65 -26.82
CA SER A 27 0.94 49.16 -27.75
C SER A 27 0.17 48.01 -27.09
N SER A 28 -1.09 48.28 -26.74
CA SER A 28 -2.04 47.27 -26.29
C SER A 28 -2.39 46.33 -27.44
N TYR A 29 -1.70 45.19 -27.52
CA TYR A 29 -2.20 44.05 -28.27
C TYR A 29 -3.06 43.22 -27.33
N ALA A 30 -4.34 43.07 -27.68
CA ALA A 30 -5.25 42.15 -27.02
C ALA A 30 -4.60 40.76 -27.02
N GLN A 31 -4.24 40.25 -25.84
CA GLN A 31 -3.89 38.84 -25.68
C GLN A 31 -5.13 38.05 -26.08
N ALA A 32 -5.05 37.37 -27.22
CA ALA A 32 -5.98 36.31 -27.55
C ALA A 32 -5.91 35.31 -26.39
N SER A 33 -6.98 35.26 -25.60
CA SER A 33 -7.18 34.28 -24.54
C SER A 33 -7.10 32.89 -25.16
N THR A 34 -5.92 32.27 -25.13
CA THR A 34 -5.81 30.83 -25.37
C THR A 34 -6.79 30.16 -24.42
N PRO A 35 -7.71 29.32 -24.90
CA PRO A 35 -8.59 28.58 -24.01
C PRO A 35 -7.69 27.82 -23.05
N ALA A 36 -7.85 28.10 -21.75
CA ALA A 36 -7.22 27.31 -20.71
C ALA A 36 -7.53 25.86 -21.05
N THR A 37 -6.49 25.10 -21.43
CA THR A 37 -6.62 23.66 -21.62
C THR A 37 -7.13 23.15 -20.28
N SER A 38 -8.40 22.73 -20.26
CA SER A 38 -9.01 22.14 -19.08
C SER A 38 -8.02 21.14 -18.50
N PRO A 39 -7.76 21.16 -17.17
CA PRO A 39 -6.95 20.11 -16.57
C PRO A 39 -7.54 18.78 -17.02
N ALA A 40 -6.68 17.92 -17.56
CA ALA A 40 -7.06 16.59 -18.02
C ALA A 40 -7.95 15.97 -16.93
N PRO A 41 -9.09 15.36 -17.29
CA PRO A 41 -10.01 14.80 -16.31
C PRO A 41 -9.22 13.89 -15.39
N GLN A 42 -9.13 14.27 -14.11
CA GLN A 42 -8.49 13.45 -13.09
C GLN A 42 -9.08 12.06 -13.24
N SER A 43 -8.23 11.08 -13.57
CA SER A 43 -8.63 9.69 -13.71
C SER A 43 -9.40 9.32 -12.46
N ARG A 44 -10.70 9.11 -12.61
CA ARG A 44 -11.61 8.66 -11.56
C ARG A 44 -10.88 7.54 -10.81
N ALA A 45 -10.67 7.70 -9.51
CA ALA A 45 -10.00 6.69 -8.70
C ALA A 45 -10.66 5.34 -8.99
N ALA A 46 -9.89 4.43 -9.57
CA ALA A 46 -10.43 3.16 -10.01
C ALA A 46 -10.98 2.42 -8.80
N ASP A 47 -12.12 1.76 -8.99
CA ASP A 47 -12.75 1.05 -7.89
C ASP A 47 -11.84 -0.12 -7.44
N PRO A 48 -11.60 -0.25 -6.15
CA PRO A 48 -10.85 -1.36 -5.59
C PRO A 48 -11.59 -2.67 -5.87
N LEU A 49 -10.83 -3.73 -6.10
CA LEU A 49 -11.42 -5.05 -6.29
C LEU A 49 -12.21 -5.43 -5.04
N GLU A 50 -13.37 -6.06 -5.25
CA GLU A 50 -14.14 -6.62 -4.16
C GLU A 50 -13.26 -7.62 -3.38
N PRO A 51 -13.08 -7.42 -2.07
CA PRO A 51 -12.18 -8.23 -1.26
C PRO A 51 -12.74 -9.65 -1.10
N LYS A 52 -11.93 -10.66 -1.40
CA LYS A 52 -12.30 -12.08 -1.29
C LYS A 52 -11.59 -12.72 -0.11
N GLY A 53 -12.30 -12.83 1.01
CA GLY A 53 -11.79 -13.42 2.25
C GLY A 53 -12.33 -14.83 2.50
N ARG A 54 -11.48 -15.73 2.99
CA ARG A 54 -11.90 -17.07 3.44
C ARG A 54 -11.01 -17.61 4.56
N ALA A 55 -11.53 -18.55 5.33
CA ALA A 55 -10.70 -19.38 6.18
C ALA A 55 -9.94 -20.41 5.34
N LEU A 56 -8.74 -20.79 5.80
CA LEU A 56 -8.02 -21.94 5.27
C LEU A 56 -8.54 -23.20 5.96
N THR A 57 -8.74 -24.25 5.17
CA THR A 57 -9.12 -25.57 5.70
C THR A 57 -7.95 -26.23 6.43
N ALA A 58 -8.24 -27.17 7.33
CA ALA A 58 -7.20 -27.95 8.02
C ALA A 58 -6.23 -28.65 7.05
N ALA A 59 -6.71 -29.10 5.89
CA ALA A 59 -5.89 -29.72 4.85
C ALA A 59 -4.95 -28.70 4.17
N GLU A 60 -5.46 -27.50 3.86
CA GLU A 60 -4.65 -26.41 3.30
C GLU A 60 -3.55 -25.96 4.26
N ILE A 61 -3.88 -25.82 5.55
CA ILE A 61 -2.95 -25.43 6.61
C ILE A 61 -1.79 -26.43 6.69
N ARG A 62 -2.08 -27.74 6.70
CA ARG A 62 -1.05 -28.79 6.70
C ARG A 62 -0.19 -28.75 5.44
N ARG A 63 -0.81 -28.69 4.25
CA ARG A 63 -0.10 -28.66 2.97
C ARG A 63 0.81 -27.44 2.82
N LYS A 64 0.45 -26.30 3.41
CA LYS A 64 1.24 -25.07 3.42
C LYS A 64 2.27 -25.01 4.57
N GLY A 65 2.37 -26.04 5.42
CA GLY A 65 3.30 -26.07 6.56
C GLY A 65 2.94 -25.09 7.69
N LEU A 66 1.68 -24.68 7.78
CA LEU A 66 1.20 -23.67 8.72
C LEU A 66 0.75 -24.26 10.07
N SER A 67 0.67 -25.59 10.19
CA SER A 67 0.19 -26.27 11.39
C SER A 67 0.99 -25.98 12.66
N GLN A 68 2.23 -25.51 12.54
CA GLN A 68 3.06 -25.09 13.67
C GLN A 68 2.67 -23.72 14.27
N TYR A 69 1.87 -22.93 13.55
CA TYR A 69 1.48 -21.58 13.94
C TYR A 69 0.06 -21.50 14.51
N VAL A 70 -0.69 -22.61 14.52
CA VAL A 70 -2.06 -22.69 15.01
C VAL A 70 -2.28 -23.94 15.83
N ASP A 71 -3.17 -23.87 16.80
CA ASP A 71 -3.62 -25.06 17.52
C ASP A 71 -4.66 -25.80 16.67
N MET A 72 -4.20 -26.82 15.95
CA MET A 72 -5.03 -27.65 15.09
C MET A 72 -6.18 -28.36 15.82
N SER A 73 -6.08 -28.56 17.14
CA SER A 73 -7.15 -29.16 17.94
C SER A 73 -8.31 -28.19 18.21
N ASN A 74 -8.05 -26.88 18.14
CA ASN A 74 -9.01 -25.80 18.35
C ASN A 74 -9.17 -24.91 17.11
N LEU A 75 -9.01 -25.50 15.91
CA LEU A 75 -9.09 -24.77 14.65
C LEU A 75 -10.53 -24.34 14.34
N ARG A 76 -10.72 -23.05 13.99
CA ARG A 76 -11.92 -22.56 13.30
C ARG A 76 -11.68 -22.40 11.81
N GLU A 77 -12.64 -22.89 11.04
CA GLU A 77 -12.77 -22.57 9.62
C GLU A 77 -13.86 -21.51 9.41
N THR A 78 -13.84 -20.43 10.19
CA THR A 78 -14.79 -19.32 10.03
C THR A 78 -14.20 -18.23 9.13
N PRO A 79 -14.89 -17.84 8.05
CA PRO A 79 -14.44 -16.76 7.17
C PRO A 79 -14.13 -15.47 7.93
N PRO A 80 -13.19 -14.65 7.42
CA PRO A 80 -12.83 -13.42 8.09
C PRO A 80 -13.99 -12.40 8.03
N SER A 81 -14.16 -11.62 9.09
CA SER A 81 -15.13 -10.50 9.09
C SER A 81 -14.49 -9.28 8.45
N ILE A 82 -14.97 -8.88 7.27
CA ILE A 82 -14.42 -7.75 6.52
C ILE A 82 -15.24 -6.49 6.83
N VAL A 83 -14.55 -5.44 7.30
CA VAL A 83 -15.14 -4.14 7.59
C VAL A 83 -14.47 -3.09 6.70
N ASP A 84 -15.26 -2.41 5.87
CA ASP A 84 -14.79 -1.25 5.12
C ASP A 84 -14.76 -0.01 6.02
N ALA A 85 -13.63 0.20 6.69
CA ALA A 85 -13.42 1.35 7.56
C ALA A 85 -13.17 2.64 6.76
N SER A 86 -12.79 2.53 5.49
CA SER A 86 -12.53 3.65 4.59
C SER A 86 -13.82 4.40 4.20
N ARG A 87 -14.92 3.67 4.00
CA ARG A 87 -16.22 4.26 3.60
C ARG A 87 -17.10 4.68 4.77
N ASN A 88 -17.12 3.90 5.85
CA ASN A 88 -18.17 4.04 6.87
C ASN A 88 -17.83 4.94 8.06
N ARG A 89 -16.71 5.70 8.03
CA ARG A 89 -16.15 6.44 9.19
C ARG A 89 -16.14 5.62 10.50
N SER A 90 -16.21 4.30 10.39
CA SER A 90 -16.38 3.36 11.51
C SER A 90 -15.02 2.97 12.08
N ALA A 91 -14.15 3.97 12.24
CA ALA A 91 -12.87 3.83 12.92
C ALA A 91 -13.04 3.40 14.38
N ALA A 92 -14.24 3.57 14.95
CA ALA A 92 -14.59 3.28 16.34
C ALA A 92 -14.33 1.82 16.78
N ASN A 93 -14.22 0.87 15.84
CA ASN A 93 -13.97 -0.55 16.15
C ASN A 93 -12.68 -1.11 15.54
N VAL A 94 -11.79 -0.25 15.04
CA VAL A 94 -10.48 -0.71 14.56
C VAL A 94 -9.59 -0.98 15.76
N LEU A 95 -9.16 -2.24 15.94
CA LEU A 95 -8.30 -2.60 17.07
C LEU A 95 -7.00 -1.80 17.07
N ALA A 96 -6.68 -1.18 18.19
CA ALA A 96 -5.37 -0.58 18.41
C ALA A 96 -4.29 -1.68 18.43
N PRO A 97 -3.10 -1.42 17.84
CA PRO A 97 -2.00 -2.37 17.90
C PRO A 97 -1.47 -2.53 19.31
N VAL A 98 -1.49 -3.75 19.82
CA VAL A 98 -0.97 -4.14 21.13
C VAL A 98 -0.07 -5.36 20.96
N LYS A 99 1.18 -5.21 21.40
CA LYS A 99 2.11 -6.34 21.46
C LYS A 99 1.68 -7.26 22.59
N ARG A 100 1.38 -8.51 22.27
CA ARG A 100 0.97 -9.53 23.24
C ARG A 100 2.18 -10.38 23.62
N PRO A 101 2.47 -10.58 24.92
CA PRO A 101 3.57 -11.42 25.34
C PRO A 101 3.36 -12.87 24.88
N SER A 102 4.45 -13.59 24.65
CA SER A 102 4.40 -14.96 24.13
C SER A 102 3.90 -16.01 25.14
N ARG A 103 3.71 -15.61 26.40
CA ARG A 103 3.36 -16.53 27.48
C ARG A 103 1.96 -17.09 27.27
N ASN A 104 1.92 -18.42 27.16
CA ASN A 104 0.81 -19.35 27.34
C ASN A 104 -0.28 -18.83 28.27
N SER A 105 -1.16 -17.95 27.79
CA SER A 105 -2.51 -17.99 28.30
C SER A 105 -3.12 -19.22 27.65
N SER A 106 -3.10 -20.32 28.39
CA SER A 106 -3.83 -21.57 28.18
C SER A 106 -5.35 -21.34 28.23
N ARG A 107 -5.82 -20.33 27.49
CA ARG A 107 -7.21 -20.05 27.30
C ARG A 107 -7.58 -20.69 25.97
N ASN A 108 -8.77 -21.28 25.96
CA ASN A 108 -9.45 -21.92 24.84
C ASN A 108 -9.78 -20.91 23.72
N TYR A 109 -8.80 -20.11 23.31
CA TYR A 109 -8.97 -19.21 22.20
C TYR A 109 -8.93 -20.04 20.93
N VAL A 110 -9.91 -19.77 20.10
CA VAL A 110 -10.05 -20.46 18.85
C VAL A 110 -8.96 -19.97 17.91
N SER A 111 -8.19 -20.90 17.36
CA SER A 111 -7.11 -20.59 16.42
C SER A 111 -7.59 -20.70 14.98
N GLY A 112 -6.96 -19.97 14.06
CA GLY A 112 -7.39 -19.95 12.68
C GLY A 112 -6.31 -19.44 11.75
N CYS A 113 -6.40 -19.84 10.48
CA CYS A 113 -5.67 -19.22 9.40
C CYS A 113 -6.66 -18.72 8.34
N TRP A 114 -6.38 -17.56 7.80
CA TRP A 114 -7.23 -16.89 6.83
C TRP A 114 -6.42 -16.46 5.62
N TYR A 115 -7.13 -16.29 4.53
CA TYR A 115 -6.64 -15.76 3.29
C TYR A 115 -7.54 -14.62 2.84
N LEU A 116 -6.94 -13.53 2.38
CA LEU A 116 -7.62 -12.41 1.78
C LEU A 116 -6.94 -12.07 0.46
N GLN A 117 -7.74 -12.02 -0.60
CA GLN A 117 -7.35 -11.42 -1.86
C GLN A 117 -8.01 -10.05 -1.99
N THR A 118 -7.21 -9.05 -2.32
CA THR A 118 -7.62 -7.65 -2.55
C THR A 118 -6.93 -7.13 -3.80
N GLY A 119 -7.23 -5.91 -4.23
CA GLY A 119 -6.56 -5.40 -5.40
C GLY A 119 -7.03 -4.03 -5.88
N TYR A 120 -6.37 -3.61 -6.94
CA TYR A 120 -6.63 -2.40 -7.69
C TYR A 120 -7.08 -2.76 -9.11
N GLY A 121 -8.20 -2.19 -9.57
CA GLY A 121 -8.78 -2.54 -10.87
C GLY A 121 -9.19 -1.30 -11.65
N ALA A 122 -8.34 -0.86 -12.57
CA ALA A 122 -8.62 0.21 -13.52
C ALA A 122 -8.66 -0.32 -14.95
N PRO A 123 -9.32 0.39 -15.89
CA PRO A 123 -9.08 0.15 -17.31
C PRO A 123 -7.57 0.23 -17.57
N ASN A 124 -7.00 -0.84 -18.13
CA ASN A 124 -5.59 -1.01 -18.47
C ASN A 124 -4.60 -1.27 -17.32
N PHE A 125 -5.02 -1.26 -16.06
CA PHE A 125 -4.14 -1.52 -14.91
C PHE A 125 -4.84 -2.45 -13.92
N GLY A 126 -4.24 -3.61 -13.67
CA GLY A 126 -4.70 -4.58 -12.68
C GLY A 126 -3.62 -4.80 -11.64
N GLY A 127 -4.00 -4.80 -10.37
CA GLY A 127 -3.16 -5.16 -9.24
C GLY A 127 -3.92 -6.13 -8.34
N THR A 128 -3.24 -7.18 -7.87
CA THR A 128 -3.77 -8.13 -6.90
C THR A 128 -2.81 -8.23 -5.72
N ALA A 129 -3.35 -8.32 -4.52
CA ALA A 129 -2.60 -8.59 -3.31
C ALA A 129 -3.23 -9.76 -2.56
N ASP A 130 -2.39 -10.73 -2.23
CA ASP A 130 -2.73 -11.97 -1.56
C ASP A 130 -2.09 -11.98 -0.18
N HIS A 131 -2.92 -12.06 0.85
CA HIS A 131 -2.50 -12.05 2.24
C HIS A 131 -2.95 -13.31 2.94
N THR A 132 -2.03 -13.99 3.61
CA THR A 132 -2.31 -15.11 4.50
C THR A 132 -1.84 -14.76 5.90
N TRP A 133 -2.70 -14.96 6.89
CA TRP A 133 -2.32 -14.80 8.29
C TRP A 133 -2.94 -15.88 9.14
N CYS A 134 -2.28 -16.20 10.25
CA CYS A 134 -2.84 -17.06 11.27
C CYS A 134 -2.82 -16.35 12.62
N GLY A 135 -3.74 -16.75 13.49
CA GLY A 135 -3.80 -16.24 14.85
C GLY A 135 -4.37 -17.25 15.82
N ASP A 136 -4.05 -17.04 17.08
CA ASP A 136 -4.54 -17.83 18.22
C ASP A 136 -5.72 -17.13 18.92
N GLY A 137 -6.39 -16.19 18.25
CA GLY A 137 -7.46 -15.37 18.80
C GLY A 137 -6.98 -14.18 19.66
N ASN A 138 -5.73 -14.18 20.13
CA ASN A 138 -5.16 -13.09 20.94
C ASN A 138 -4.01 -12.36 20.20
N ARG A 139 -3.18 -13.12 19.49
CA ARG A 139 -2.07 -12.61 18.67
C ARG A 139 -2.03 -13.29 17.31
N VAL A 140 -1.46 -12.56 16.35
CA VAL A 140 -1.06 -13.08 15.07
C VAL A 140 0.18 -13.95 15.28
N THR A 141 0.15 -15.14 14.71
CA THR A 141 1.19 -16.17 14.85
C THR A 141 1.95 -16.41 13.54
N TYR A 142 1.35 -16.02 12.41
CA TYR A 142 1.95 -16.11 11.08
C TYR A 142 1.41 -14.99 10.19
N THR A 143 2.27 -14.47 9.31
CA THR A 143 1.91 -13.50 8.27
C THR A 143 2.64 -13.83 6.98
N SER A 144 1.99 -13.57 5.86
CA SER A 144 2.57 -13.67 4.52
C SER A 144 1.79 -12.75 3.60
N ALA A 145 2.49 -11.82 2.96
CA ALA A 145 1.91 -10.94 1.97
C ALA A 145 2.64 -11.08 0.65
N SER A 146 1.88 -10.95 -0.43
CA SER A 146 2.42 -10.86 -1.78
C SER A 146 1.50 -9.99 -2.62
N CYS A 147 2.08 -9.35 -3.63
CA CYS A 147 1.31 -8.59 -4.60
C CYS A 147 1.81 -8.95 -6.00
N THR A 148 0.94 -8.74 -6.99
CA THR A 148 1.24 -8.87 -8.41
C THR A 148 0.38 -7.87 -9.18
N GLY A 149 0.64 -7.72 -10.46
CA GLY A 149 -0.15 -6.86 -11.32
C GLY A 149 0.08 -7.15 -12.80
N GLY A 150 -0.65 -6.39 -13.61
CA GLY A 150 -0.60 -6.47 -15.05
C GLY A 150 -1.08 -5.16 -15.67
N SER A 151 -0.65 -4.93 -16.89
CA SER A 151 -1.07 -3.80 -17.70
C SER A 151 -1.59 -4.31 -19.05
N ASN A 152 -2.66 -3.69 -19.53
CA ASN A 152 -3.22 -3.99 -20.84
C ASN A 152 -3.09 -2.72 -21.70
N GLY A 153 -2.31 -2.77 -22.77
CA GLY A 153 -2.17 -1.65 -23.70
C GLY A 153 -0.73 -1.46 -24.22
N PRO A 154 -0.57 -0.82 -25.38
CA PRO A 154 0.75 -0.63 -26.00
C PRO A 154 1.61 0.41 -25.27
N THR A 155 0.97 1.33 -24.54
CA THR A 155 1.63 2.44 -23.82
C THR A 155 1.53 2.30 -22.31
N THR A 156 1.09 1.16 -21.79
CA THR A 156 0.98 0.90 -20.35
C THR A 156 1.90 -0.24 -19.96
N ARG A 157 2.56 -0.11 -18.81
CA ARG A 157 3.48 -1.15 -18.32
C ARG A 157 3.38 -1.31 -16.81
N TYR A 158 3.17 -2.53 -16.36
CA TYR A 158 3.37 -2.89 -14.96
C TYR A 158 4.88 -2.92 -14.65
N GLU A 159 5.30 -2.12 -13.69
CA GLU A 159 6.70 -1.99 -13.28
C GLU A 159 7.01 -2.80 -12.01
N GLY A 160 5.98 -3.27 -11.29
CA GLY A 160 6.13 -4.07 -10.08
C GLY A 160 5.17 -3.65 -8.98
N CYS A 161 5.31 -4.26 -7.80
CA CYS A 161 4.57 -3.86 -6.61
C CYS A 161 5.43 -4.06 -5.37
N GLN A 162 5.03 -3.40 -4.30
CA GLN A 162 5.66 -3.45 -3.01
C GLN A 162 4.61 -3.70 -1.94
N THR A 163 4.93 -4.56 -0.99
CA THR A 163 4.18 -4.72 0.24
C THR A 163 5.01 -4.14 1.40
N VAL A 164 4.41 -3.25 2.17
CA VAL A 164 4.98 -2.68 3.40
C VAL A 164 4.17 -3.18 4.58
N GLU A 165 4.82 -3.87 5.50
CA GLU A 165 4.17 -4.45 6.67
C GLU A 165 4.49 -3.65 7.94
N SER A 166 3.57 -3.69 8.90
CA SER A 166 3.76 -3.17 10.25
C SER A 166 3.03 -4.06 11.25
N TYR A 167 3.53 -4.14 12.48
CA TYR A 167 3.04 -5.12 13.47
C TYR A 167 3.16 -6.56 12.92
N GLY A 168 2.23 -7.46 13.22
CA GLY A 168 2.29 -8.85 12.75
C GLY A 168 2.54 -9.83 13.88
N VAL A 169 3.47 -10.77 13.69
CA VAL A 169 3.71 -11.85 14.67
C VAL A 169 3.94 -11.30 16.09
N ASN A 170 3.22 -11.87 17.06
CA ASN A 170 3.15 -11.44 18.47
C ASN A 170 2.38 -10.12 18.74
N TRP A 171 1.71 -9.55 17.75
CA TRP A 171 0.76 -8.46 17.95
C TRP A 171 -0.67 -8.98 17.82
N ASN A 172 -1.64 -8.28 18.41
CA ASN A 172 -3.06 -8.57 18.17
C ASN A 172 -3.51 -8.25 16.73
N VAL A 173 -2.71 -7.49 15.99
CA VAL A 173 -2.99 -7.05 14.62
C VAL A 173 -1.75 -7.12 13.73
N TRP A 174 -1.98 -7.19 12.44
CA TRP A 174 -1.01 -7.06 11.36
C TRP A 174 -1.50 -5.97 10.41
N ASP A 175 -0.65 -5.03 10.04
CA ASP A 175 -0.98 -3.98 9.08
C ASP A 175 -0.19 -4.22 7.81
N VAL A 176 -0.87 -4.11 6.66
CA VAL A 176 -0.26 -4.27 5.35
C VAL A 176 -0.65 -3.11 4.47
N THR A 177 0.32 -2.51 3.80
CA THR A 177 0.12 -1.55 2.72
C THR A 177 0.69 -2.12 1.45
N ASP A 178 -0.16 -2.40 0.47
CA ASP A 178 0.27 -2.82 -0.87
C ASP A 178 0.28 -1.60 -1.78
N ARG A 179 1.33 -1.48 -2.59
CA ARG A 179 1.52 -0.41 -3.58
C ARG A 179 1.89 -1.03 -4.90
N TRP A 180 1.19 -0.66 -5.97
CA TRP A 180 1.53 -1.07 -7.33
C TRP A 180 2.20 0.09 -8.06
N HIS A 181 3.08 -0.24 -9.01
CA HIS A 181 3.78 0.73 -9.85
C HIS A 181 3.41 0.48 -11.30
N PHE A 182 2.79 1.47 -11.93
CA PHE A 182 2.44 1.40 -13.34
C PHE A 182 3.02 2.58 -14.09
N CYS A 183 3.63 2.31 -15.23
CA CYS A 183 3.86 3.29 -16.25
C CYS A 183 2.59 3.47 -17.07
N THR A 184 2.09 4.70 -17.17
CA THR A 184 0.89 5.06 -17.94
C THR A 184 1.20 5.57 -19.34
N GLN A 185 2.46 5.93 -19.59
CA GLN A 185 2.98 6.41 -20.87
C GLN A 185 4.35 5.78 -21.13
N TYR A 186 4.34 4.50 -21.48
CA TYR A 186 5.51 3.71 -21.84
C TYR A 186 5.79 3.82 -23.33
N ASP A 187 7.03 4.16 -23.68
CA ASP A 187 7.52 4.11 -25.05
C ASP A 187 8.27 2.79 -25.29
N PRO A 188 7.72 1.86 -26.09
CA PRO A 188 8.37 0.59 -26.35
C PRO A 188 9.63 0.70 -27.21
N GLN A 189 9.83 1.79 -27.96
CA GLN A 189 11.02 1.98 -28.80
C GLN A 189 12.24 2.36 -27.97
N THR A 190 12.06 3.24 -26.98
CA THR A 190 13.14 3.71 -26.12
C THR A 190 13.23 2.95 -24.78
N GLY A 191 12.18 2.22 -24.42
CA GLY A 191 12.08 1.54 -23.12
C GLY A 191 11.83 2.50 -21.94
N THR A 192 11.44 3.74 -22.23
CA THR A 192 11.28 4.80 -21.23
C THR A 192 9.83 4.98 -20.79
N CYS A 193 9.66 5.58 -19.62
CA CYS A 193 8.35 5.88 -19.06
C CYS A 193 8.22 7.37 -18.77
N ALA A 194 7.29 8.04 -19.43
CA ALA A 194 7.04 9.47 -19.28
C ALA A 194 6.13 9.82 -18.08
N SER A 195 5.25 8.90 -17.67
CA SER A 195 4.30 9.13 -16.58
C SER A 195 3.98 7.86 -15.82
N ARG A 196 3.78 8.00 -14.50
CA ARG A 196 3.54 6.88 -13.57
C ARG A 196 2.34 7.15 -12.68
N ILE A 197 1.73 6.06 -12.23
CA ILE A 197 0.77 6.07 -11.12
C ILE A 197 1.19 5.02 -10.09
N HIS A 198 0.89 5.30 -8.83
CA HIS A 198 1.21 4.40 -7.73
C HIS A 198 0.00 4.15 -6.83
N PRO A 199 -1.01 3.40 -7.31
CA PRO A 199 -2.14 3.06 -6.49
C PRO A 199 -1.69 2.21 -5.30
N TRP A 200 -2.35 2.42 -4.17
CA TRP A 200 -2.06 1.72 -2.94
C TRP A 200 -3.32 1.44 -2.14
N GLN A 201 -3.25 0.42 -1.30
CA GLN A 201 -4.28 0.08 -0.33
C GLN A 201 -3.64 -0.23 1.02
N LYS A 202 -4.36 0.02 2.10
CA LYS A 202 -3.94 -0.29 3.47
C LYS A 202 -5.01 -1.07 4.20
N ASN A 203 -4.63 -2.23 4.70
CA ASN A 203 -5.49 -3.15 5.42
C ASN A 203 -4.91 -3.47 6.81
N ARG A 204 -5.78 -3.78 7.76
CA ARG A 204 -5.42 -4.32 9.08
C ARG A 204 -6.10 -5.68 9.29
N TYR A 205 -5.35 -6.64 9.79
CA TYR A 205 -5.78 -8.01 10.05
C TYR A 205 -5.71 -8.29 11.54
N GLY A 206 -6.79 -8.79 12.12
CA GLY A 206 -6.87 -9.17 13.52
C GLY A 206 -6.49 -10.63 13.74
N ALA A 207 -5.95 -10.93 14.93
CA ALA A 207 -5.62 -12.28 15.37
C ALA A 207 -6.81 -13.26 15.43
N ASN A 208 -8.04 -12.75 15.36
CA ASN A 208 -9.28 -13.54 15.41
C ASN A 208 -10.06 -13.46 14.08
N GLY A 209 -9.36 -13.24 12.96
CA GLY A 209 -9.94 -13.27 11.62
C GLY A 209 -10.68 -11.99 11.22
N GLN A 210 -10.52 -10.88 11.94
CA GLN A 210 -11.07 -9.59 11.49
C GLN A 210 -10.19 -8.98 10.39
N VAL A 211 -10.80 -8.25 9.46
CA VAL A 211 -10.11 -7.45 8.46
C VAL A 211 -10.75 -6.07 8.43
N TRP A 212 -9.93 -5.02 8.51
CA TRP A 212 -10.35 -3.64 8.29
C TRP A 212 -9.67 -3.09 7.03
N LEU A 213 -10.46 -2.69 6.04
CA LEU A 213 -9.98 -1.94 4.88
C LEU A 213 -9.85 -0.49 5.31
N LEU A 214 -8.62 -0.04 5.58
CA LEU A 214 -8.37 1.23 6.27
C LEU A 214 -8.39 2.40 5.30
N ALA A 215 -7.67 2.29 4.19
CA ALA A 215 -7.52 3.36 3.23
C ALA A 215 -7.06 2.85 1.87
N TRP A 216 -7.25 3.70 0.86
CA TRP A 216 -6.78 3.51 -0.50
C TRP A 216 -6.41 4.85 -1.11
N GLY A 217 -5.61 4.83 -2.18
CA GLY A 217 -5.27 6.05 -2.89
C GLY A 217 -4.41 5.81 -4.12
N ASN A 218 -4.03 6.91 -4.75
CA ASN A 218 -3.08 6.95 -5.85
C ASN A 218 -2.17 8.17 -5.63
N SER A 219 -0.86 7.99 -5.81
CA SER A 219 0.16 9.03 -5.67
C SER A 219 0.99 9.15 -6.93
#